data_AF-A0A3D2JCS3-F1
#
_entry.id   AF-A0A3D2JCS3-F1
#
_cell.length_a   1.000
_cell.length_b   1.000
_cell.length_c   1.000
_cell.angle_alpha   90.00
_cell.angle_beta   90.00
_cell.angle_gamma   90.00
#
_symmetry.space_group_name_H-M   'P 1'
#
loop_
_entity.id
_entity.type
_entity.pdbx_description
1 polymer ?
#
loop_
_entity_poly.entity_id
_entity_poly.type
_entity_poly.pdbx_seq_one_letter_code
_entity_poly.pdbx_strand_id
1 'polypeptide(L)' 'DYLLEEESTRSVALFLESIRHPDELRRVAEKARSLRKTIVALKIGSSEASSRTAMAHTGALVGNNAVNDAALRQLGI' A
#
# COMPACT_ATOMS: atom_id res chain seq x y z
N ASP A 1 -7.04 -10.35 3.08
CA ASP A 1 -8.34 -11.05 3.13
C ASP A 1 -8.69 -11.62 4.49
N TYR A 2 -7.93 -12.56 5.05
CA TYR A 2 -8.26 -13.24 6.30
C TYR A 2 -8.73 -12.30 7.43
N LEU A 3 -7.95 -11.26 7.76
CA LEU A 3 -8.32 -10.27 8.79
C LEU A 3 -9.64 -9.53 8.49
N LEU A 4 -10.01 -9.37 7.22
CA LEU A 4 -11.26 -8.71 6.87
C LEU A 4 -12.49 -9.59 7.11
N GLU A 5 -12.32 -10.91 7.21
CA GLU A 5 -13.42 -11.85 7.47
C GLU A 5 -13.69 -12.04 8.96
N GLU A 6 -12.71 -11.75 9.81
CA GLU A 6 -12.84 -11.78 11.27
C GLU A 6 -13.80 -10.69 11.76
N GLU A 7 -14.92 -11.06 12.39
CA GLU A 7 -15.95 -10.11 12.86
C GLU A 7 -15.41 -9.11 13.91
N SER A 8 -14.40 -9.53 14.67
CA SER A 8 -13.71 -8.71 15.66
C SER A 8 -12.80 -7.64 15.04
N THR A 9 -12.37 -7.80 13.79
CA THR A 9 -11.46 -6.86 13.14
C THR A 9 -12.23 -5.65 12.62
N ARG A 10 -11.93 -4.47 13.16
CA ARG A 10 -12.50 -3.20 12.71
C ARG A 10 -11.57 -2.41 11.78
N SER A 11 -10.26 -2.61 11.94
CA SER A 11 -9.23 -1.94 11.15
C SER A 11 -8.03 -2.86 10.92
N VAL A 12 -7.32 -2.66 9.82
CA VAL A 12 -6.08 -3.38 9.45
C VAL A 12 -4.97 -2.38 9.25
N ALA A 13 -3.84 -2.57 9.94
CA ALA A 13 -2.64 -1.77 9.72
C ALA A 13 -1.65 -2.55 8.84
N LEU A 14 -1.11 -1.90 7.81
CA LEU A 14 -0.10 -2.45 6.91
C LEU A 14 1.22 -1.74 7.13
N PHE A 15 2.30 -2.51 7.25
CA PHE A 15 3.67 -1.99 7.24
C PHE A 15 4.30 -2.39 5.90
N LEU A 16 4.50 -1.42 5.01
CA LEU A 16 4.77 -1.67 3.59
C LEU A 16 6.16 -1.21 3.18
N GLU A 17 6.95 -2.12 2.62
CA GLU A 17 8.23 -1.82 1.96
C GLU A 17 8.08 -1.72 0.44
N SER A 18 7.28 -2.60 -0.15
CA SER A 18 7.00 -2.64 -1.59
C SER A 18 5.61 -3.22 -1.84
N ILE A 19 5.02 -2.89 -2.99
CA ILE A 19 3.73 -3.43 -3.44
C ILE A 19 4.03 -4.30 -4.67
N ARG A 20 4.08 -5.62 -4.47
CA ARG A 20 4.37 -6.58 -5.55
C ARG A 20 3.11 -6.99 -6.33
N HIS A 21 1.95 -6.94 -5.68
CA HIS A 21 0.66 -7.38 -6.23
C HIS A 21 -0.37 -6.25 -6.09
N PRO A 22 -0.31 -5.21 -6.95
CA PRO A 22 -1.19 -4.04 -6.85
C PRO A 22 -2.67 -4.39 -7.07
N ASP A 23 -2.98 -5.33 -7.96
CA ASP A 23 -4.36 -5.77 -8.20
C ASP A 23 -4.97 -6.48 -6.99
N GLU A 24 -4.16 -7.23 -6.25
CA GLU A 24 -4.61 -7.87 -5.01
C GLU A 24 -4.87 -6.82 -3.92
N LEU A 25 -3.95 -5.85 -3.76
CA LEU A 25 -4.15 -4.75 -2.81
C LEU A 25 -5.44 -3.99 -3.12
N ARG A 26 -5.71 -3.71 -4.40
CA ARG A 26 -6.96 -3.08 -4.84
C ARG A 26 -8.18 -3.89 -4.44
N ARG A 27 -8.20 -5.18 -4.77
CA ARG A 27 -9.32 -6.08 -4.45
C ARG A 27 -9.57 -6.13 -2.94
N VAL A 28 -8.50 -6.20 -2.14
CA VAL A 28 -8.58 -6.20 -0.66
C VAL A 28 -9.10 -4.87 -0.13
N ALA A 29 -8.67 -3.73 -0.69
CA ALA A 29 -9.16 -2.41 -0.32
C ALA A 29 -10.66 -2.23 -0.63
N GLU A 30 -11.10 -2.70 -1.81
CA GLU A 30 -12.51 -2.69 -2.20
C GLU A 30 -13.35 -3.56 -1.25
N LYS A 31 -12.86 -4.75 -0.89
CA LYS A 31 -13.51 -5.62 0.10
C LYS A 31 -13.59 -4.95 1.47
N ALA A 32 -12.50 -4.36 1.97
CA ALA A 32 -12.49 -3.64 3.24
C ALA A 32 -13.53 -2.53 3.28
N ARG A 33 -13.63 -1.74 2.20
CA ARG A 33 -14.66 -0.70 2.05
C ARG A 33 -16.08 -1.27 2.09
N SER A 34 -16.36 -2.38 1.40
CA SER A 34 -17.68 -3.03 1.44
C SER A 34 -18.06 -3.53 2.83
N LEU A 35 -17.07 -3.94 3.62
CA LEU A 35 -17.23 -4.42 5.00
C LEU A 35 -17.14 -3.30 6.04
N ARG A 36 -16.99 -2.04 5.60
CA ARG A 36 -16.80 -0.86 6.46
C ARG A 36 -15.63 -1.02 7.45
N LYS A 37 -14.55 -1.65 6.99
CA LYS A 37 -13.29 -1.81 7.74
C LYS A 37 -12.23 -0.89 7.14
N THR A 38 -11.46 -0.24 8.01
CA THR A 38 -10.43 0.72 7.57
C THR A 38 -9.10 0.01 7.38
N ILE A 39 -8.39 0.32 6.29
CA ILE A 39 -6.99 -0.05 6.12
C ILE A 39 -6.14 1.21 6.30
N VAL A 40 -5.07 1.11 7.09
CA VAL A 40 -4.07 2.17 7.26
C VAL A 40 -2.72 1.62 6.85
N ALA A 41 -1.96 2.32 6.02
CA ALA A 41 -0.63 1.89 5.61
C ALA A 41 0.47 2.83 6.12
N LEU A 42 1.50 2.26 6.73
CA LEU A 42 2.80 2.90 6.96
C LEU A 42 3.77 2.41 5.88
N LYS A 43 4.05 3.27 4.89
CA LYS A 43 5.05 3.00 3.86
C LYS A 43 6.43 3.40 4.36
N ILE A 44 7.35 2.44 4.44
CA ILE A 44 8.76 2.67 4.76
C ILE A 44 9.62 2.72 3.50
N GLY A 45 10.78 3.39 3.60
CA GLY A 45 11.70 3.56 2.47
C GLY A 45 11.24 4.57 1.42
N SER A 46 10.28 5.44 1.76
CA SER A 46 9.73 6.50 0.90
C SER A 46 10.47 7.85 1.03
N SER A 47 11.73 7.84 1.47
CA SER A 47 12.52 9.08 1.52
C SER A 47 13.03 9.47 0.13
N GLU A 48 13.29 10.76 -0.10
CA GLU A 48 13.93 11.18 -1.35
C GLU A 48 15.32 10.55 -1.55
N ALA A 49 16.04 10.29 -0.44
CA ALA A 49 17.36 9.68 -0.47
C ALA A 49 17.32 8.23 -0.96
N SER A 50 16.32 7.44 -0.54
CA SER A 50 16.12 6.08 -1.04
C SER A 50 15.62 6.05 -2.48
N SER A 51 14.75 6.99 -2.87
CA SER A 51 14.27 7.14 -4.25
C SER A 51 15.41 7.46 -5.23
N ARG A 52 16.28 8.44 -4.91
CA ARG A 52 17.43 8.81 -5.75
C ARG A 52 18.44 7.67 -5.91
N THR A 53 18.75 6.95 -4.82
CA THR A 53 19.69 5.82 -4.84
C THR A 53 19.17 4.67 -5.70
N ALA A 54 17.87 4.37 -5.61
CA ALA A 54 17.28 3.26 -6.33
C ALA A 54 17.13 3.54 -7.85
N MET A 55 16.85 4.80 -8.22
CA MET A 55 16.89 5.26 -9.62
C MET A 55 18.28 5.10 -10.24
N ALA A 56 19.35 5.38 -9.49
CA ALA A 56 20.71 5.35 -10.00
C ALA A 56 21.24 3.93 -10.28
N HIS A 57 20.79 2.91 -9.53
CA HIS A 57 21.41 1.58 -9.56
C HIS A 57 20.65 0.50 -10.32
N THR A 58 19.33 0.60 -10.43
CA THR A 58 18.53 -0.56 -10.90
C THR A 58 17.86 -0.35 -12.24
N GLY A 59 17.79 0.89 -12.76
CA GLY A 59 17.00 1.22 -13.96
C GLY A 59 15.49 0.90 -13.81
N ALA A 60 15.10 0.24 -12.73
CA ALA A 60 13.74 0.08 -12.32
C ALA A 60 13.24 1.48 -11.96
N LEU A 61 12.09 1.82 -12.52
CA LEU A 61 11.16 2.78 -11.95
C LEU A 61 10.87 2.36 -10.51
N VAL A 62 11.81 2.60 -9.59
CA VAL A 62 11.60 2.39 -8.17
C VAL A 62 10.53 3.40 -7.81
N GLY A 63 9.33 2.84 -7.63
CA GLY A 63 8.07 3.55 -7.71
C GLY A 63 8.16 4.88 -7.02
N ASN A 64 8.04 5.95 -7.83
CA ASN A 64 7.98 7.31 -7.35
C ASN A 64 7.05 7.35 -6.14
N ASN A 65 7.54 7.84 -4.99
CA ASN A 65 6.75 7.89 -3.77
C ASN A 65 5.41 8.58 -4.00
N ALA A 66 5.37 9.61 -4.87
CA ALA A 66 4.13 10.27 -5.26
C ALA A 66 3.17 9.34 -6.01
N VAL A 67 3.66 8.39 -6.81
CA VAL A 67 2.83 7.37 -7.50
C VAL A 67 2.29 6.36 -6.51
N ASN A 68 3.12 5.89 -5.57
CA ASN A 68 2.67 4.99 -4.51
C ASN A 68 1.63 5.66 -3.61
N ASP A 69 1.88 6.90 -3.19
CA ASP A 69 0.94 7.69 -2.38
C ASP A 69 -0.35 7.95 -3.14
N ALA A 70 -0.28 8.32 -4.43
CA ALA A 70 -1.46 8.52 -5.25
C ALA A 70 -2.27 7.22 -5.41
N ALA A 71 -1.59 6.09 -5.64
CA ALA A 71 -2.23 4.79 -5.77
C ALA A 71 -2.91 4.36 -4.45
N LEU A 72 -2.24 4.49 -3.30
CA LEU A 72 -2.82 4.19 -2.00
C LEU A 72 -4.03 5.09 -1.70
N ARG A 73 -3.94 6.39 -1.97
CA ARG A 73 -5.06 7.34 -1.85
C ARG A 73 -6.25 6.98 -2.74
N GLN A 74 -6.01 6.54 -3.97
CA GLN A 74 -7.07 6.08 -4.88
C GLN A 74 -7.80 4.84 -4.33
N LEU A 75 -7.12 4.01 -3.54
CA LEU A 75 -7.70 2.86 -2.86
C LEU A 75 -8.39 3.21 -1.54
N GLY A 76 -8.25 4.44 -1.04
CA GLY A 76 -8.76 4.87 0.26
C GLY A 76 -7.95 4.32 1.44
N ILE A 77 -6.66 4.06 1.22
CA ILE A 77 -5.67 3.61 2.21
C ILE A 77 -4.81 4.80 2.65
#